data_AF-A0A1V3SV76-F1
#
_entry.id   AF-A0A1V3SV76-F1
#
_cell.length_a   1.000
_cell.length_b   1.000
_cell.length_c   1.000
_cell.angle_alpha   90.00
_cell.angle_beta   90.00
_cell.angle_gamma   90.00
#
_symmetry.space_group_name_H-M   'P 1'
#
loop_
_entity.id
_entity.type
_entity.pdbx_description
1 polymer ?
#
loop_
_entity_poly.entity_id
_entity_poly.type
_entity_poly.pdbx_seq_one_letter_code
_entity_poly.pdbx_strand_id
1 'polypeptide(L)'
;GGDLRTGLAIQSLHDGHRWIHEPLRLNVVIEAPQEAIEDVIARHTLVRDLIENEWLFFFRIGEDQSVYQRKTNRTWEKMCPDGK
;
A
#
# COMPACT_ATOMS: atom_id res chain seq x y z
N GLY A 1 -17.85 16.66 15.86
CA GLY A 1 -16.71 16.14 15.08
C GLY A 1 -15.70 15.63 16.08
N GLY A 2 -15.64 14.32 16.25
CA GLY A 2 -14.82 13.67 17.27
C GLY A 2 -13.39 13.52 16.78
N ASP A 3 -12.49 14.12 17.55
CA ASP A 3 -11.05 13.96 17.57
C ASP A 3 -10.61 12.50 17.27
N LEU A 4 -9.89 12.30 16.17
CA LEU A 4 -9.36 10.99 15.76
C LEU A 4 -8.26 10.58 16.74
N ARG A 5 -8.65 9.88 17.81
CA ARG A 5 -7.72 9.29 18.77
C ARG A 5 -6.90 8.20 18.07
N THR A 6 -5.59 8.40 17.99
CA THR A 6 -4.57 7.54 17.37
C THR A 6 -4.39 6.14 18.02
N GLY A 7 -5.37 5.66 18.80
CA GLY A 7 -5.30 4.39 19.55
C GLY A 7 -6.21 3.26 19.06
N LEU A 8 -7.08 3.49 18.07
CA LEU A 8 -8.16 2.53 17.76
C LEU A 8 -7.84 1.50 16.67
N ALA A 9 -6.74 1.65 15.92
CA ALA A 9 -6.44 0.70 14.83
C ALA A 9 -6.16 -0.71 15.37
N ILE A 10 -5.41 -0.82 16.49
CA ILE A 10 -5.08 -2.13 17.07
C ILE A 10 -6.27 -2.73 17.82
N GLN A 11 -7.12 -1.92 18.45
CA GLN A 11 -8.31 -2.39 19.16
C GLN A 11 -9.41 -2.89 18.22
N SER A 12 -9.42 -2.44 16.97
CA SER A 12 -10.26 -3.01 15.92
C SER A 12 -9.76 -4.37 15.43
N LEU A 13 -8.49 -4.70 15.64
CA LEU A 13 -7.85 -5.92 15.15
C LEU A 13 -7.59 -6.94 16.28
N HIS A 14 -7.46 -6.45 17.52
CA HIS A 14 -7.00 -7.19 18.68
C HIS A 14 -7.68 -6.65 19.95
N ASP A 15 -8.42 -7.51 20.67
CA ASP A 15 -9.17 -7.12 21.87
C ASP A 15 -8.32 -7.10 23.16
N GLY A 16 -7.01 -7.34 23.04
CA GLY A 16 -6.07 -7.47 24.15
C GLY A 16 -5.79 -8.92 24.56
N HIS A 17 -6.57 -9.89 24.07
CA HIS A 17 -6.43 -11.32 24.38
C HIS A 17 -6.31 -12.17 23.09
N ARG A 18 -6.97 -11.79 21.99
CA ARG A 18 -6.98 -12.52 20.70
C ARG A 18 -7.12 -11.57 19.50
N TRP A 19 -6.63 -12.00 18.35
CA TRP A 19 -6.86 -11.36 17.05
C TRP A 19 -8.32 -11.59 16.61
N ILE A 20 -9.08 -10.51 16.39
CA ILE A 20 -10.52 -10.56 16.07
C ILE A 20 -10.77 -10.58 14.55
N HIS A 21 -9.91 -9.92 13.76
CA HIS A 21 -9.99 -9.92 12.31
C HIS A 21 -8.65 -10.32 11.68
N GLU A 22 -8.68 -11.00 10.53
CA GLU A 22 -7.47 -11.21 9.74
C GLU A 22 -7.07 -9.86 9.10
N PRO A 23 -5.81 -9.43 9.17
CA PRO A 23 -5.38 -8.19 8.56
C PRO A 23 -5.50 -8.27 7.04
N LEU A 24 -6.53 -7.65 6.45
CA LEU A 24 -6.62 -7.50 5.01
C LEU A 24 -5.59 -6.45 4.55
N ARG A 25 -4.71 -6.84 3.63
CA ARG A 25 -3.82 -5.91 2.93
C ARG A 25 -4.49 -5.42 1.66
N LEU A 26 -4.52 -4.10 1.47
CA LEU A 26 -5.14 -3.49 0.30
C LEU A 26 -4.16 -3.53 -0.88
N ASN A 27 -4.60 -4.04 -2.03
CA ASN A 27 -3.87 -3.92 -3.29
C ASN A 27 -4.39 -2.71 -4.07
N VAL A 28 -3.51 -1.80 -4.44
CA VAL A 28 -3.82 -0.61 -5.25
C VAL A 28 -3.12 -0.76 -6.58
N VAL A 29 -3.88 -0.71 -7.68
CA VAL A 29 -3.34 -0.80 -9.05
C VAL A 29 -3.76 0.45 -9.80
N ILE A 30 -2.79 1.18 -10.35
CA ILE A 30 -3.05 2.41 -11.11
C ILE A 30 -2.30 2.43 -12.45
N GLU A 31 -2.89 3.04 -13.45
CA GLU A 31 -2.25 3.28 -14.75
C GLU A 31 -1.79 4.74 -14.80
N ALA A 32 -0.51 4.98 -14.48
CA ALA A 32 0.09 6.31 -14.46
C ALA A 32 1.62 6.23 -14.60
N PRO A 33 2.28 7.31 -15.09
CA PRO A 33 3.74 7.37 -15.15
C PRO A 33 4.39 7.21 -13.77
N GLN A 34 5.47 6.43 -13.70
CA GLN A 34 6.19 6.18 -12.44
C GLN A 34 6.54 7.48 -11.69
N GLU A 35 7.03 8.49 -12.42
CA GLU A 35 7.46 9.77 -11.83
C GLU A 35 6.30 10.53 -11.16
N ALA A 36 5.13 10.57 -11.81
CA ALA A 36 3.94 11.20 -11.24
C ALA A 36 3.48 10.49 -9.96
N ILE A 37 3.57 9.17 -9.93
CA ILE A 37 3.24 8.36 -8.74
C ILE A 37 4.21 8.70 -7.60
N GLU A 38 5.52 8.70 -7.85
CA GLU A 38 6.51 9.03 -6.83
C GLU A 38 6.37 10.47 -6.31
N ASP A 39 6.05 11.43 -7.18
CA ASP A 39 5.82 12.82 -6.79
C ASP A 39 4.62 12.94 -5.83
N VAL A 40 3.51 12.25 -6.13
CA VAL A 40 2.34 12.19 -5.23
C VAL A 40 2.70 11.53 -3.89
N ILE A 41 3.41 10.38 -3.91
CA ILE A 41 3.83 9.70 -2.69
C ILE A 41 4.76 10.60 -1.84
N ALA A 42 5.68 11.32 -2.49
CA ALA A 42 6.61 12.23 -1.81
C ALA A 42 5.88 13.40 -1.13
N ARG A 43 4.86 13.97 -1.79
CA ARG A 43 4.05 15.08 -1.26
C ARG A 43 3.14 14.66 -0.10
N HIS A 44 2.71 13.40 -0.06
CA HIS A 44 1.71 12.92 0.90
C HIS A 44 2.28 11.90 1.88
N THR A 45 2.79 12.40 3.03
CA THR A 45 3.34 11.58 4.13
C THR A 45 2.43 10.40 4.53
N LEU A 46 1.12 10.61 4.65
CA LEU A 46 0.18 9.53 5.01
C LEU A 46 0.19 8.38 3.99
N VAL A 47 0.19 8.68 2.69
CA VAL A 47 0.19 7.65 1.63
C VAL A 47 1.52 6.91 1.65
N ARG A 48 2.63 7.64 1.80
CA ARG A 48 3.96 7.04 1.96
C ARG A 48 3.99 6.09 3.14
N ASP A 49 3.49 6.48 4.30
CA ASP A 49 3.52 5.66 5.51
C ASP A 49 2.70 4.37 5.34
N LEU A 50 1.57 4.42 4.62
CA LEU A 50 0.79 3.21 4.32
C LEU A 50 1.55 2.23 3.40
N ILE A 51 2.32 2.74 2.45
CA ILE A 51 3.14 1.92 1.55
C ILE A 51 4.36 1.36 2.29
N GLU A 52 5.11 2.24 2.98
CA GLU A 52 6.38 1.89 3.61
C GLU A 52 6.21 0.94 4.82
N ASN A 53 5.06 1.00 5.50
CA ASN A 53 4.72 0.06 6.58
C ASN A 53 3.96 -1.19 6.08
N GLU A 54 3.84 -1.39 4.77
CA GLU A 54 3.17 -2.56 4.15
C GLU A 54 1.68 -2.72 4.51
N TRP A 55 1.00 -1.61 4.76
CA TRP A 55 -0.47 -1.59 4.93
C TRP A 55 -1.18 -1.67 3.58
N LEU A 56 -0.51 -1.24 2.51
CA LEU A 56 -0.97 -1.41 1.13
C LEU A 56 0.15 -1.87 0.22
N PHE A 57 -0.18 -2.74 -0.73
CA PHE A 57 0.70 -3.10 -1.83
C PHE A 57 0.32 -2.26 -3.05
N PHE A 58 1.31 -1.57 -3.59
CA PHE A 58 1.11 -0.63 -4.67
C PHE A 58 1.65 -1.17 -5.98
N PHE A 59 0.83 -1.14 -7.01
CA PHE A 59 1.13 -1.61 -8.34
C PHE A 59 0.86 -0.51 -9.35
N ARG A 60 1.68 -0.45 -10.40
CA ARG A 60 1.39 0.33 -11.59
C ARG A 60 1.25 -0.56 -12.81
N ILE A 61 0.43 -0.13 -13.75
CA ILE A 61 0.36 -0.68 -15.10
C ILE A 61 1.14 0.28 -16.01
N GLY A 62 2.15 -0.24 -16.71
CA GLY A 62 2.90 0.49 -17.73
C GLY A 62 2.17 0.50 -19.07
N GLU A 63 2.59 1.37 -19.98
CA GLU A 63 2.02 1.50 -21.33
C GLU A 63 2.08 0.18 -22.13
N ASP A 64 3.11 -0.65 -21.86
CA ASP A 64 3.29 -1.99 -22.44
C ASP A 64 2.41 -3.07 -21.79
N GLN A 65 1.41 -2.67 -21.00
CA GLN A 65 0.55 -3.54 -20.19
C GLN A 65 1.30 -4.35 -19.13
N SER A 66 2.58 -4.04 -18.86
CA SER A 66 3.30 -4.72 -17.80
C SER A 66 2.99 -4.13 -16.43
N VAL A 67 2.82 -5.02 -15.47
CA VAL A 67 2.53 -4.65 -14.08
C VAL A 67 3.86 -4.55 -13.32
N TYR A 68 4.02 -3.49 -12.55
CA TYR A 68 5.15 -3.34 -11.65
C TYR A 68 4.66 -3.16 -10.22
N GLN A 69 5.29 -3.81 -9.27
CA GLN A 69 5.05 -3.59 -7.84
C GLN A 69 6.09 -2.61 -7.29
N ARG A 70 5.64 -1.64 -6.49
CA ARG A 70 6.52 -0.79 -5.70
C ARG A 70 6.87 -1.48 -4.39
N LYS A 71 8.15 -1.62 -4.10
CA LYS A 71 8.67 -2.18 -2.84
C LYS A 71 8.88 -1.09 -1.78
N THR A 72 9.01 -1.51 -0.52
CA THR A 72 9.23 -0.60 0.63
C THR A 72 10.56 0.15 0.54
N ASN A 73 11.59 -0.44 -0.07
CA ASN A 73 12.86 0.20 -0.40
C ASN A 73 12.78 1.20 -1.58
N ARG A 74 11.56 1.52 -2.04
CA ARG A 74 11.27 2.47 -3.13
C ARG A 74 11.74 2.01 -4.52
N THR A 75 12.06 0.74 -4.70
CA THR A 75 12.32 0.17 -6.03
C THR A 75 11.02 -0.32 -6.67
N TRP A 76 11.03 -0.39 -8.00
CA TRP A 76 9.95 -0.97 -8.79
C TRP A 76 10.42 -2.28 -9.40
N GLU A 77 9.64 -3.33 -9.19
CA GLU A 77 9.91 -4.66 -9.73
C GLU A 77 8.81 -5.05 -10.71
N LYS A 78 9.19 -5.51 -11.90
CA LYS A 78 8.23 -6.00 -12.90
C LYS A 78 7.65 -7.31 -12.38
N MET A 79 6.33 -7.38 -12.29
CA MET A 79 5.61 -8.61 -11.99
C MET A 79 5.64 -9.46 -13.26
N CYS A 80 6.36 -10.57 -13.23
CA CYS A 80 6.11 -11.63 -14.20
C CYS A 80 4.74 -12.23 -13.86
N PRO A 81 3.88 -12.52 -14.84
CA PRO A 81 2.73 -13.39 -14.59
C PRO A 81 3.27 -14.69 -14.01
N ASP A 82 2.73 -15.13 -12.87
CA ASP A 82 3.02 -16.46 -12.36
C ASP A 82 2.68 -17.46 -13.48
N GLY A 83 3.69 -18.13 -14.01
CA GLY A 83 3.52 -19.15 -15.03
C GLY A 83 2.66 -20.28 -14.48
N LYS A 84 1.37 -20.24 -14.82
CA LYS A 84 0.46 -21.39 -14.81
C LYS A 84 -0.35 -21.40 -16.09
#